data_AF-A0A9Q9DPU2-F1
#
_entry.id   AF-A0A9Q9DPU2-F1
#
_cell.length_a   1.000
_cell.length_b   1.000
_cell.length_c   1.000
_cell.angle_alpha   90.00
_cell.angle_beta   90.00
_cell.angle_gamma   90.00
#
_symmetry.space_group_name_H-M   'P 1'
#
loop_
_entity.id
_entity.type
_entity.pdbx_description
1 polymer ?
#
loop_
_entity_poly.entity_id
_entity_poly.type
_entity_poly.pdbx_seq_one_letter_code
_entity_poly.pdbx_strand_id
1 'polypeptide(L)'
;MPLRETDPHFKAEIFEKAKAVLSAKFGVCEYDLPLPLLLVDEYAEKPLPCHESAEETISISAHMSARIHAFYEQIAAAYNRIENPPPPATIGIKLEIQPQNFDPEEPECHHRRYHSRRLQLHDPERLPDLPFVSSLAIRSRSYGSDVDTAKDIRPLSPLVPLQCLVHLPAIEEWNASWLWERPMPATMPSRVMREHYS
;
A
#
# COMPACT_ATOMS: atom_id res chain seq x y z
N MET A 1 -8.09 11.63 -13.93
CA MET A 1 -7.82 12.58 -12.83
C MET A 1 -6.31 12.66 -12.67
N PRO A 2 -5.71 13.87 -12.58
CA PRO A 2 -4.27 14.00 -12.51
C PRO A 2 -3.74 13.53 -11.14
N LEU A 3 -2.50 13.03 -11.14
CA LEU A 3 -1.83 12.45 -9.98
C LEU A 3 -0.50 13.17 -9.72
N ARG A 4 -0.13 13.34 -8.44
CA ARG A 4 1.19 13.86 -8.06
C ARG A 4 1.90 12.90 -7.10
N GLU A 5 3.11 12.47 -7.45
CA GLU A 5 3.97 11.69 -6.57
C GLU A 5 4.54 12.55 -5.43
N THR A 6 4.73 11.95 -4.25
CA THR A 6 5.19 12.66 -3.04
C THR A 6 6.52 12.18 -2.49
N ASP A 7 7.09 11.10 -3.03
CA ASP A 7 8.31 10.44 -2.55
C ASP A 7 9.35 10.18 -3.67
N PRO A 8 9.89 11.22 -4.32
CA PRO A 8 10.75 11.04 -5.50
C PRO A 8 12.07 10.31 -5.23
N HIS A 9 12.57 10.33 -3.98
CA HIS A 9 13.87 9.75 -3.60
C HIS A 9 13.79 8.37 -2.94
N PHE A 10 12.60 7.76 -2.89
CA PHE A 10 12.33 6.55 -2.13
C PHE A 10 13.29 5.37 -2.44
N LYS A 11 13.72 5.20 -3.70
CA LYS A 11 14.63 4.11 -4.10
C LYS A 11 15.96 4.17 -3.33
N ALA A 12 16.57 5.34 -3.23
CA ALA A 12 17.85 5.50 -2.54
C ALA A 12 17.70 5.23 -1.04
N GLU A 13 16.60 5.71 -0.44
CA GLU A 13 16.30 5.49 0.98
C GLU A 13 16.07 4.01 1.31
N ILE A 14 15.30 3.29 0.48
CA ILE A 14 15.08 1.86 0.64
C ILE A 14 16.38 1.10 0.49
N PHE A 15 17.21 1.45 -0.50
CA PHE A 15 18.49 0.78 -0.72
C PHE A 15 19.40 0.88 0.52
N GLU A 16 19.56 2.07 1.10
CA GLU A 16 20.39 2.25 2.29
C GLU A 16 19.78 1.56 3.53
N LYS A 17 18.45 1.59 3.69
CA LYS A 17 17.76 0.82 4.74
C LYS A 17 17.99 -0.68 4.60
N ALA A 18 17.80 -1.22 3.40
CA ALA A 18 18.01 -2.64 3.10
C ALA A 18 19.46 -3.04 3.39
N LYS A 19 20.42 -2.26 2.91
CA LYS A 19 21.85 -2.48 3.17
C LYS A 19 22.16 -2.51 4.66
N ALA A 20 21.60 -1.60 5.46
CA ALA A 20 21.78 -1.58 6.90
C ALA A 20 21.23 -2.85 7.58
N VAL A 21 19.99 -3.24 7.25
CA VAL A 21 19.34 -4.46 7.79
C VAL A 21 20.11 -5.72 7.40
N LEU A 22 20.51 -5.83 6.13
CA LEU A 22 21.26 -6.98 5.63
C LEU A 22 22.66 -7.07 6.26
N SER A 23 23.33 -5.93 6.48
CA SER A 23 24.63 -5.88 7.19
C SER A 23 24.50 -6.28 8.66
N ALA A 24 23.39 -5.90 9.30
CA ALA A 24 23.06 -6.33 10.67
C ALA A 24 22.68 -7.81 10.75
N LYS A 25 22.27 -8.43 9.62
CA LYS A 25 21.82 -9.83 9.49
C LYS A 25 20.49 -10.15 10.19
N PHE A 26 19.84 -9.14 10.74
CA PHE A 26 18.51 -9.24 11.32
C PHE A 26 17.80 -7.89 11.21
N GLY A 27 16.47 -7.93 11.17
CA GLY A 27 15.64 -6.73 11.20
C GLY A 27 14.57 -6.75 10.13
N VAL A 28 13.86 -5.63 10.01
CA VAL A 28 12.76 -5.48 9.06
C VAL A 28 13.07 -4.34 8.10
N CYS A 29 13.07 -4.62 6.80
CA CYS A 29 13.05 -3.57 5.80
C CYS A 29 11.61 -3.06 5.68
N GLU A 30 11.39 -1.84 6.16
CA GLU A 30 10.06 -1.22 6.19
C GLU A 30 9.96 -0.10 5.15
N TYR A 31 8.84 -0.10 4.43
CA TYR A 31 8.46 0.97 3.53
C TYR A 31 7.01 1.39 3.74
N ASP A 32 6.87 2.62 4.24
CA ASP A 32 5.63 3.38 4.27
C ASP A 32 5.38 3.90 2.84
N LEU A 33 4.60 3.16 2.05
CA LEU A 33 4.34 3.44 0.63
C LEU A 33 3.29 4.54 0.51
N PRO A 34 3.65 5.78 0.09
CA PRO A 34 2.67 6.82 -0.13
C PRO A 34 1.96 6.61 -1.46
N LEU A 35 0.64 6.80 -1.43
CA LEU A 35 -0.17 6.87 -2.64
C LEU A 35 -0.04 8.25 -3.28
N PRO A 36 -0.20 8.36 -4.61
CA PRO A 36 -0.09 9.64 -5.28
C PRO A 36 -1.26 10.53 -4.86
N LEU A 37 -1.02 11.84 -4.73
CA LEU A 37 -2.07 12.81 -4.45
C LEU A 37 -3.05 12.87 -5.62
N LEU A 38 -4.34 12.82 -5.30
CA LEU A 38 -5.42 13.00 -6.27
C LEU A 38 -5.69 14.47 -6.45
N LEU A 39 -5.37 15.01 -7.63
CA LEU A 39 -5.58 16.42 -7.91
C LEU A 39 -7.06 16.66 -8.24
N VAL A 40 -7.71 17.48 -7.43
CA VAL A 40 -9.10 17.90 -7.60
C VAL A 40 -9.09 19.31 -8.18
N ASP A 41 -9.75 19.48 -9.32
CA ASP A 41 -10.00 20.80 -9.89
C ASP A 41 -11.31 21.35 -9.32
N GLU A 42 -11.19 22.24 -8.33
CA GLU A 42 -12.32 22.90 -7.68
C GLU A 42 -13.13 23.79 -8.65
N TYR A 43 -12.52 24.20 -9.76
CA TYR A 43 -13.13 25.10 -10.75
C TYR A 43 -13.63 24.37 -12.00
N ALA A 44 -13.58 23.03 -12.01
CA ALA A 44 -14.01 22.24 -13.15
C ALA A 44 -15.49 22.46 -13.47
N GLU A 45 -15.83 22.60 -14.76
CA GLU A 45 -17.23 22.73 -15.22
C GLU A 45 -18.12 21.55 -14.81
N LYS A 46 -17.50 20.38 -14.57
CA LYS A 46 -18.19 19.17 -14.11
C LYS A 46 -17.67 18.80 -12.72
N PRO A 47 -18.56 18.65 -11.72
CA PRO A 47 -18.15 18.24 -10.39
C PRO A 47 -17.52 16.84 -10.41
N LEU A 48 -16.58 16.62 -9.49
CA LEU A 48 -15.92 15.33 -9.34
C LEU A 48 -16.98 14.24 -9.07
N PRO A 49 -17.00 13.14 -9.85
CA PRO A 49 -17.97 12.07 -9.63
C PRO A 49 -17.84 11.48 -8.22
N CYS A 50 -18.94 11.27 -7.51
CA CYS A 50 -18.91 10.73 -6.14
C CYS A 50 -18.24 9.36 -6.04
N HIS A 51 -18.27 8.57 -7.11
CA HIS A 51 -17.66 7.25 -7.17
C HIS A 51 -16.27 7.31 -7.80
N GLU A 52 -15.42 6.38 -7.40
CA GLU A 52 -14.13 6.17 -8.02
C GLU A 52 -14.25 5.62 -9.45
N SER A 53 -13.56 6.27 -10.40
CA SER A 53 -13.47 5.81 -11.78
C SER A 53 -12.48 4.65 -11.92
N ALA A 54 -12.68 3.80 -12.93
CA ALA A 54 -11.76 2.69 -13.18
C ALA A 54 -10.35 3.18 -13.53
N GLU A 55 -10.23 4.27 -14.29
CA GLU A 55 -8.95 4.87 -14.69
C GLU A 55 -8.13 5.34 -13.49
N GLU A 56 -8.79 5.94 -12.49
CA GLU A 56 -8.14 6.33 -11.23
C GLU A 56 -7.57 5.11 -10.52
N THR A 57 -8.38 4.05 -10.34
CA THR A 57 -7.91 2.83 -9.68
C THR A 57 -6.74 2.18 -10.41
N ILE A 58 -6.78 2.15 -11.76
CA ILE A 58 -5.70 1.59 -12.59
C ILE A 58 -4.42 2.40 -12.38
N SER A 59 -4.52 3.73 -12.36
CA SER A 59 -3.36 4.61 -12.23
C SER A 59 -2.72 4.50 -10.84
N ILE A 60 -3.54 4.40 -9.78
CA ILE A 60 -3.06 4.20 -8.41
C ILE A 60 -2.49 2.79 -8.23
N SER A 61 -3.11 1.77 -8.83
CA SER A 61 -2.58 0.40 -8.84
C SER A 61 -1.23 0.35 -9.55
N ALA A 62 -1.07 1.07 -10.66
CA ALA A 62 0.20 1.18 -11.37
C ALA A 62 1.30 1.85 -10.51
N HIS A 63 0.97 2.96 -9.82
CA HIS A 63 1.89 3.61 -8.88
C HIS A 63 2.32 2.66 -7.76
N MET A 64 1.36 2.05 -7.07
CA MET A 64 1.62 1.08 -6.01
C MET A 64 2.48 -0.08 -6.52
N SER A 65 2.18 -0.60 -7.71
CA SER A 65 2.93 -1.68 -8.34
C SER A 65 4.38 -1.26 -8.58
N ALA A 66 4.61 -0.12 -9.21
CA ALA A 66 5.95 0.41 -9.47
C ALA A 66 6.76 0.58 -8.19
N ARG A 67 6.11 1.03 -7.10
CA ARG A 67 6.73 1.18 -5.78
C ARG A 67 7.08 -0.16 -5.13
N ILE A 68 6.19 -1.17 -5.20
CA ILE A 68 6.48 -2.53 -4.70
C ILE A 68 7.61 -3.19 -5.48
N HIS A 69 7.58 -3.10 -6.82
CA HIS A 69 8.65 -3.61 -7.69
C HIS A 69 10.01 -2.99 -7.32
N ALA A 70 10.06 -1.67 -7.27
CA ALA A 70 11.28 -0.96 -6.89
C ALA A 70 11.76 -1.34 -5.48
N PHE A 71 10.85 -1.53 -4.52
CA PHE A 71 11.20 -1.96 -3.17
C PHE A 71 11.88 -3.34 -3.17
N TYR A 72 11.32 -4.32 -3.87
CA TYR A 72 11.93 -5.64 -4.04
C TYR A 72 13.29 -5.56 -4.77
N GLU A 73 13.37 -4.80 -5.86
CA GLU A 73 14.60 -4.57 -6.62
C GLU A 73 15.72 -3.97 -5.76
N GLN A 74 15.41 -2.97 -4.91
CA GLN A 74 16.41 -2.36 -4.05
C GLN A 74 16.92 -3.31 -2.96
N ILE A 75 16.05 -4.17 -2.41
CA ILE A 75 16.45 -5.21 -1.45
C ILE A 75 17.37 -6.24 -2.13
N ALA A 76 16.98 -6.73 -3.31
CA ALA A 76 17.80 -7.65 -4.10
C ALA A 76 19.16 -7.03 -4.44
N ALA A 77 19.17 -5.78 -4.90
CA ALA A 77 20.39 -5.04 -5.23
C ALA A 77 21.29 -4.84 -4.01
N ALA A 78 20.72 -4.54 -2.83
CA ALA A 78 21.49 -4.39 -1.60
C ALA A 78 22.13 -5.72 -1.17
N TYR A 79 21.40 -6.83 -1.26
CA TYR A 79 21.92 -8.17 -0.94
C TYR A 79 23.05 -8.57 -1.88
N ASN A 80 22.90 -8.34 -3.18
CA ASN A 80 23.91 -8.68 -4.19
C ASN A 80 25.24 -7.91 -4.03
N ARG A 81 25.27 -6.82 -3.25
CA ARG A 81 26.50 -6.07 -2.94
C ARG A 81 27.23 -6.56 -1.69
N ILE A 82 26.69 -7.53 -0.97
CA ILE A 82 27.32 -8.08 0.24
C ILE A 82 28.29 -9.18 -0.16
N GLU A 83 29.56 -8.99 0.15
CA GLU A 83 30.57 -10.05 0.01
C GLU A 83 30.35 -11.13 1.07
N ASN A 84 30.28 -12.39 0.65
CA ASN A 84 30.00 -13.56 1.51
C ASN A 84 28.69 -13.39 2.29
N PRO A 85 27.52 -13.46 1.61
CA PRO A 85 26.25 -13.34 2.30
C PRO A 85 26.15 -14.38 3.42
N PRO A 86 25.80 -13.95 4.64
CA PRO A 86 25.70 -14.85 5.79
C PRO A 86 24.62 -15.91 5.58
N PRO A 87 24.61 -17.00 6.38
CA PRO A 87 23.50 -17.95 6.43
C PRO A 87 22.14 -17.24 6.65
N PRO A 88 21.00 -17.89 6.33
CA PRO A 88 19.69 -17.24 6.22
C PRO A 88 19.45 -16.25 7.35
N ALA A 89 19.43 -14.98 6.96
CA ALA A 89 19.26 -13.87 7.86
C ALA A 89 17.78 -13.78 8.25
N THR A 90 17.47 -13.51 9.51
CA THR A 90 16.10 -13.22 9.96
C THR A 90 15.71 -11.82 9.49
N ILE A 91 15.50 -11.68 8.19
CA ILE A 91 15.12 -10.43 7.54
C ILE A 91 13.64 -10.49 7.21
N GLY A 92 12.93 -9.49 7.69
CA GLY A 92 11.53 -9.26 7.37
C GLY A 92 11.36 -8.16 6.35
N ILE A 93 10.25 -8.23 5.62
CA ILE A 93 9.73 -7.16 4.78
C ILE A 93 8.41 -6.67 5.39
N LYS A 94 8.27 -5.35 5.52
CA LYS A 94 7.02 -4.70 5.87
C LYS A 94 6.68 -3.60 4.88
N LEU A 95 5.53 -3.74 4.23
CA LEU A 95 4.94 -2.75 3.34
C LEU A 95 3.67 -2.19 3.97
N GLU A 96 3.65 -0.88 4.21
CA GLU A 96 2.50 -0.20 4.77
C GLU A 96 2.00 0.88 3.81
N ILE A 97 0.89 0.60 3.15
CA ILE A 97 0.27 1.53 2.18
C ILE A 97 -0.40 2.66 2.94
N GLN A 98 0.07 3.88 2.72
CA GLN A 98 -0.48 5.06 3.35
C GLN A 98 -1.90 5.35 2.84
N PRO A 99 -2.70 6.11 3.61
CA PRO A 99 -3.99 6.58 3.16
C PRO A 99 -3.90 7.40 1.86
N GLN A 100 -5.00 7.40 1.12
CA GLN A 100 -5.17 8.22 -0.06
C GLN A 100 -5.41 9.67 0.32
N ASN A 101 -4.56 10.56 -0.18
CA ASN A 101 -4.73 12.00 0.03
C ASN A 101 -5.18 12.70 -1.26
N PHE A 102 -5.79 13.86 -1.09
CA PHE A 102 -6.28 14.75 -2.16
C PHE A 102 -5.51 16.07 -2.12
N ASP A 103 -5.47 16.78 -3.25
CA ASP A 103 -4.99 18.15 -3.34
C ASP A 103 -5.99 18.96 -4.19
N PRO A 104 -6.71 19.92 -3.59
CA PRO A 104 -6.69 20.33 -2.18
C PRO A 104 -7.25 19.26 -1.21
N GLU A 105 -6.98 19.45 0.09
CA GLU A 105 -7.03 18.41 1.15
C GLU A 105 -8.41 17.76 1.37
N GLU A 106 -9.51 18.45 1.03
CA GLU A 106 -10.87 17.92 1.22
C GLU A 106 -11.67 17.88 -0.08
N PRO A 107 -12.02 16.68 -0.61
CA PRO A 107 -13.02 16.62 -1.67
C PRO A 107 -14.38 17.01 -1.07
N GLU A 108 -15.13 17.88 -1.75
CA GLU A 108 -16.49 18.28 -1.34
C GLU A 108 -17.42 17.07 -1.09
N CYS A 109 -17.13 15.94 -1.75
CA CYS A 109 -17.90 14.71 -1.63
C CYS A 109 -17.22 13.69 -0.71
N HIS A 110 -17.77 13.50 0.49
CA HIS A 110 -17.30 12.47 1.45
C HIS A 110 -17.26 11.04 0.89
N HIS A 111 -18.11 10.68 -0.08
CA HIS A 111 -18.08 9.35 -0.70
C HIS A 111 -16.72 9.03 -1.34
N ARG A 112 -15.96 10.05 -1.76
CA ARG A 112 -14.62 9.92 -2.34
C ARG A 112 -13.58 9.40 -1.37
N ARG A 113 -13.82 9.54 -0.07
CA ARG A 113 -12.94 9.04 0.99
C ARG A 113 -13.19 7.56 1.31
N TYR A 114 -14.28 6.97 0.82
CA TYR A 114 -14.63 5.57 1.04
C TYR A 114 -14.37 4.74 -0.22
N HIS A 115 -13.11 4.34 -0.40
CA HIS A 115 -12.69 3.59 -1.58
C HIS A 115 -13.19 2.15 -1.55
N SER A 116 -13.92 1.76 -2.59
CA SER A 116 -14.49 0.41 -2.75
C SER A 116 -13.70 -0.47 -3.71
N ARG A 117 -12.95 0.13 -4.65
CA ARG A 117 -12.16 -0.61 -5.64
C ARG A 117 -10.82 -1.02 -5.04
N ARG A 118 -10.47 -2.29 -5.24
CA ARG A 118 -9.26 -2.90 -4.71
C ARG A 118 -8.07 -2.60 -5.61
N LEU A 119 -6.96 -2.17 -5.02
CA LEU A 119 -5.69 -2.01 -5.73
C LEU A 119 -5.12 -3.37 -6.12
N GLN A 120 -4.52 -3.43 -7.30
CA GLN A 120 -3.94 -4.64 -7.88
C GLN A 120 -2.45 -4.46 -8.13
N LEU A 121 -1.71 -5.57 -8.10
CA LEU A 121 -0.30 -5.60 -8.45
C LEU A 121 -0.19 -5.94 -9.93
N HIS A 122 0.45 -5.07 -10.69
CA HIS A 122 0.73 -5.25 -12.11
C HIS A 122 2.05 -6.00 -12.29
N ASP A 123 2.10 -6.85 -13.31
CA ASP A 123 3.27 -7.67 -13.71
C ASP A 123 3.96 -8.36 -12.51
N PRO A 124 3.23 -9.07 -11.63
CA PRO A 124 3.80 -9.67 -10.42
C PRO A 124 4.96 -10.62 -10.72
N GLU A 125 4.94 -11.30 -11.86
CA GLU A 125 5.97 -12.25 -12.30
C GLU A 125 7.35 -11.62 -12.53
N ARG A 126 7.43 -10.29 -12.59
CA ARG A 126 8.70 -9.55 -12.74
C ARG A 126 9.37 -9.22 -11.41
N LEU A 127 8.74 -9.50 -10.27
CA LEU A 127 9.37 -9.30 -8.97
C LEU A 127 10.61 -10.20 -8.85
N PRO A 128 11.73 -9.69 -8.31
CA PRO A 128 12.90 -10.52 -8.05
C PRO A 128 12.64 -11.45 -6.86
N ASP A 129 13.18 -12.67 -6.95
CA ASP A 129 13.15 -13.60 -5.82
C ASP A 129 14.09 -13.14 -4.70
N LEU A 130 13.61 -13.19 -3.46
CA LEU A 130 14.37 -12.83 -2.26
C LEU A 130 14.48 -14.05 -1.32
N PRO A 131 15.39 -15.01 -1.61
CA PRO A 131 15.48 -16.28 -0.89
C PRO A 131 16.06 -16.18 0.53
N PHE A 132 16.32 -14.97 1.01
CA PHE A 132 16.85 -14.67 2.33
C PHE A 132 15.84 -13.91 3.22
N VAL A 133 14.63 -13.64 2.71
CA VAL A 133 13.56 -13.02 3.48
C VAL A 133 12.75 -14.10 4.19
N SER A 134 12.63 -13.94 5.50
CA SER A 134 11.99 -14.89 6.42
C SER A 134 10.62 -14.43 6.91
N SER A 135 10.28 -13.13 6.81
CA SER A 135 8.95 -12.66 7.17
C SER A 135 8.38 -11.59 6.23
N LEU A 136 7.05 -11.58 6.08
CA LEU A 136 6.31 -10.68 5.22
C LEU A 136 5.09 -10.11 5.94
N ALA A 137 4.98 -8.79 5.93
CA ALA A 137 3.78 -8.06 6.32
C ALA A 137 3.41 -7.04 5.23
N ILE A 138 2.19 -7.12 4.70
CA ILE A 138 1.65 -6.10 3.79
C ILE A 138 0.29 -5.66 4.32
N ARG A 139 0.10 -4.36 4.53
CA ARG A 139 -1.17 -3.82 5.03
C ARG A 139 -1.40 -2.40 4.53
N SER A 140 -2.66 -1.99 4.50
CA SER A 140 -3.01 -0.57 4.41
C SER A 140 -2.98 0.02 5.82
N ARG A 141 -2.35 1.18 6.00
CA ARG A 141 -2.35 1.91 7.26
C ARG A 141 -3.79 2.24 7.63
N SER A 142 -4.13 2.01 8.89
CA SER A 142 -5.39 2.41 9.50
C SER A 142 -5.09 3.21 10.76
N TYR A 143 -5.84 4.28 10.98
CA TYR A 143 -5.71 5.13 12.17
C TYR A 143 -6.69 4.75 13.29
N GLY A 144 -7.36 3.59 13.21
CA GLY A 144 -8.21 3.07 14.30
C GLY A 144 -9.12 1.91 13.87
N SER A 145 -10.13 1.60 14.69
CA SER A 145 -11.04 0.46 14.49
C SER A 145 -12.43 0.81 13.96
N ASP A 146 -12.77 2.09 13.89
CA ASP A 146 -14.14 2.55 13.65
C ASP A 146 -14.38 2.92 12.17
N VAL A 147 -15.64 3.03 11.75
CA VAL A 147 -16.01 3.35 10.35
C VAL A 147 -15.41 4.69 9.89
N ASP A 148 -15.31 5.66 10.79
CA ASP A 148 -14.65 6.95 10.51
C ASP A 148 -13.14 6.82 10.28
N THR A 149 -12.53 5.78 10.84
CA THR A 149 -11.09 5.48 10.66
C THR A 149 -10.81 4.64 9.42
N ALA A 150 -11.86 4.21 8.69
CA ALA A 150 -11.75 3.54 7.39
C ALA A 150 -11.67 4.53 6.21
N LYS A 151 -11.84 5.84 6.46
CA LYS A 151 -11.67 6.89 5.46
C LYS A 151 -10.25 6.82 4.87
N ASP A 152 -10.17 7.07 3.58
CA ASP A 152 -8.94 7.20 2.79
C ASP A 152 -8.13 5.89 2.67
N ILE A 153 -8.53 4.81 3.33
CA ILE A 153 -7.87 3.51 3.23
C ILE A 153 -8.21 2.84 1.89
N ARG A 154 -7.21 2.72 1.01
CA ARG A 154 -7.33 1.89 -0.19
C ARG A 154 -7.38 0.41 0.16
N PRO A 155 -8.44 -0.33 -0.23
CA PRO A 155 -8.46 -1.77 -0.04
C PRO A 155 -7.49 -2.43 -1.02
N LEU A 156 -6.76 -3.43 -0.54
CA LEU A 156 -5.90 -4.25 -1.38
C LEU A 156 -6.67 -5.44 -1.94
N SER A 157 -6.31 -5.86 -3.15
CA SER A 157 -6.67 -7.18 -3.64
C SER A 157 -5.99 -8.24 -2.77
N PRO A 158 -6.70 -9.29 -2.33
CA PRO A 158 -6.10 -10.47 -1.69
C PRO A 158 -4.92 -11.08 -2.46
N LEU A 159 -4.91 -10.90 -3.78
CA LEU A 159 -3.87 -11.45 -4.63
C LEU A 159 -2.53 -10.72 -4.51
N VAL A 160 -2.51 -9.41 -4.24
CA VAL A 160 -1.28 -8.60 -4.16
C VAL A 160 -0.24 -9.23 -3.20
N PRO A 161 -0.57 -9.44 -1.92
CA PRO A 161 0.32 -10.08 -0.97
C PRO A 161 0.63 -11.55 -1.26
N LEU A 162 -0.27 -12.31 -1.87
CA LEU A 162 0.02 -13.68 -2.32
C LEU A 162 1.04 -13.69 -3.46
N GLN A 163 0.91 -12.75 -4.41
CA GLN A 163 1.83 -12.57 -5.51
C GLN A 163 3.21 -12.15 -5.01
N CYS A 164 3.27 -11.26 -4.02
CA CYS A 164 4.53 -10.93 -3.32
C CYS A 164 5.14 -12.17 -2.63
N LEU A 165 4.32 -12.96 -1.93
CA LEU A 165 4.77 -14.14 -1.17
C LEU A 165 5.44 -15.20 -2.05
N VAL A 166 4.98 -15.39 -3.29
CA VAL A 166 5.57 -16.36 -4.24
C VAL A 166 7.07 -16.10 -4.49
N HIS A 167 7.51 -14.84 -4.39
CA HIS A 167 8.91 -14.44 -4.59
C HIS A 167 9.76 -14.51 -3.32
N LEU A 168 9.22 -15.05 -2.22
CA LEU A 168 9.89 -15.16 -0.91
C LEU A 168 9.98 -16.64 -0.49
N PRO A 169 10.84 -17.46 -1.13
CA PRO A 169 10.83 -18.92 -0.92
C PRO A 169 11.30 -19.37 0.47
N ALA A 170 11.94 -18.48 1.25
CA ALA A 170 12.40 -18.76 2.61
C ALA A 170 11.46 -18.21 3.70
N ILE A 171 10.21 -17.87 3.34
CA ILE A 171 9.25 -17.32 4.29
C ILE A 171 8.93 -18.32 5.42
N GLU A 172 9.05 -17.86 6.65
CA GLU A 172 8.70 -18.61 7.87
C GLU A 172 7.50 -17.96 8.57
N GLU A 173 7.39 -16.63 8.51
CA GLU A 173 6.31 -15.86 9.12
C GLU A 173 5.58 -15.01 8.07
N TRP A 174 4.25 -15.11 8.03
CA TRP A 174 3.43 -14.26 7.18
C TRP A 174 2.33 -13.59 7.98
N ASN A 175 2.40 -12.27 8.09
CA ASN A 175 1.38 -11.44 8.71
C ASN A 175 0.37 -10.98 7.65
N ALA A 176 -0.73 -11.72 7.55
CA ALA A 176 -1.82 -11.45 6.62
C ALA A 176 -2.95 -10.63 7.26
N SER A 177 -2.65 -9.40 7.71
CA SER A 177 -3.63 -8.53 8.39
C SER A 177 -4.92 -8.28 7.58
N TRP A 178 -4.88 -8.46 6.26
CA TRP A 178 -5.99 -8.22 5.32
C TRP A 178 -6.83 -9.47 4.97
N LEU A 179 -6.40 -10.67 5.40
CA LEU A 179 -7.21 -11.90 5.29
C LEU A 179 -8.33 -11.94 6.33
N TRP A 180 -8.17 -11.17 7.41
CA TRP A 180 -9.29 -10.82 8.27
C TRP A 180 -10.22 -9.97 7.42
N GLU A 181 -11.43 -10.47 7.17
CA GLU A 181 -12.51 -9.68 6.58
C GLU A 181 -12.47 -8.32 7.28
N ARG A 182 -12.24 -7.23 6.52
CA ARG A 182 -12.60 -5.89 7.03
C ARG A 182 -13.95 -6.10 7.67
N PRO A 183 -14.18 -5.71 8.94
CA PRO A 183 -15.51 -5.84 9.51
C PRO A 183 -16.46 -5.29 8.46
N MET A 184 -17.23 -6.21 7.84
CA MET A 184 -18.34 -5.86 6.96
C MET A 184 -19.00 -4.73 7.70
N PRO A 185 -19.23 -3.54 7.10
CA PRO A 185 -19.79 -2.41 7.83
C PRO A 185 -20.97 -2.96 8.61
N ALA A 186 -20.75 -3.17 9.92
CA ALA A 186 -21.50 -4.18 10.64
C ALA A 186 -22.85 -3.56 10.74
N THR A 187 -23.82 -4.07 9.96
CA THR A 187 -25.09 -3.41 9.61
C THR A 187 -25.39 -2.36 10.66
N MET A 188 -24.90 -1.13 10.43
CA MET A 188 -25.10 -0.08 11.41
C MET A 188 -26.62 -0.04 11.49
N PRO A 189 -27.25 -0.29 12.65
CA PRO A 189 -28.70 -0.16 12.73
C PRO A 189 -28.95 1.23 12.17
N SER A 190 -29.63 1.30 11.02
CA SER A 190 -29.66 2.52 10.23
C SER A 190 -30.23 3.57 11.17
N ARG A 191 -29.33 4.42 11.69
CA ARG A 191 -29.78 5.49 12.57
C ARG A 191 -30.38 6.44 11.57
N VAL A 192 -31.70 6.31 11.47
CA VAL A 192 -32.56 6.97 10.52
C VAL A 192 -32.09 8.42 10.41
N MET A 193 -31.41 8.74 9.31
CA MET A 193 -30.99 10.10 8.93
C MET A 193 -32.24 10.94 8.55
N ARG A 194 -33.34 10.83 9.29
CA ARG A 194 -34.54 11.65 9.12
C ARG A 194 -34.69 12.73 10.20
N GLU A 195 -33.79 12.79 11.19
CA GLU A 195 -33.92 13.75 12.29
C GLU A 195 -33.05 15.01 12.13
N HIS A 196 -32.42 15.23 10.97
CA HIS A 196 -31.65 16.44 10.69
C HIS A 196 -32.23 17.34 9.59
N TYR A 197 -33.51 17.15 9.25
CA TYR A 197 -34.32 18.15 8.58
C TYR A 197 -35.42 18.61 9.54
N SER A 198 -35.08 19.58 10.38
CA SER A 198 -36.04 20.44 11.09
C SER A 198 -35.70 21.88 10.82
#